data_AF-A0A842MG86-F1
#
_entry.id   AF-A0A842MG86-F1
#
_cell.length_a   1.000
_cell.length_b   1.000
_cell.length_c   1.000
_cell.angle_alpha   90.00
_cell.angle_beta   90.00
_cell.angle_gamma   90.00
#
_symmetry.space_group_name_H-M   'P 1'
#
loop_
_entity.id
_entity.type
_entity.pdbx_description
1 polymer ?
#
loop_
_entity_poly.entity_id
_entity_poly.type
_entity_poly.pdbx_seq_one_letter_code
_entity_poly.pdbx_strand_id
1 'polypeptide(L)'
;MDSSSDRLSAHITENTLLPPAIQAWKIYLHDQGRTNNTLKAFSADLSLLADFLPADKPLGQITTKDLEDFLEWLQNDRNVPCSPKTLSRRITSIKSFFRWLTVNGVLSHNPAEKIVQKTVVSPLPEVLTAAEQEKVLDAAEAMRTAANPDLR
;
A
#
# COMPACT_ATOMS: atom_id res chain seq x y z
N MET A 1 1.23 9.41 -36.75
CA MET A 1 2.08 8.24 -36.50
C MET A 1 1.60 7.63 -35.21
N ASP A 2 0.96 6.49 -35.35
CA ASP A 2 0.19 5.76 -34.36
C ASP A 2 1.12 5.22 -33.27
N SER A 3 1.16 5.91 -32.12
CA SER A 3 1.75 5.38 -30.89
C SER A 3 0.72 4.46 -30.27
N SER A 4 0.61 3.26 -30.83
CA SER A 4 0.04 2.09 -30.18
C SER A 4 0.80 1.88 -28.86
N SER A 5 0.31 2.54 -27.82
CA SER A 5 0.81 2.45 -26.46
C SER A 5 0.62 1.01 -26.00
N ASP A 6 1.69 0.25 -26.11
CA ASP A 6 2.11 -0.84 -25.24
C ASP A 6 0.96 -1.40 -24.37
N ARG A 7 0.23 -2.36 -24.93
CA ARG A 7 -0.75 -3.18 -24.20
C ARG A 7 0.04 -4.05 -23.20
N LEU A 8 0.36 -3.49 -22.03
CA LEU A 8 0.96 -4.22 -20.92
C LEU A 8 -0.02 -5.28 -20.38
N SER A 9 -0.03 -6.43 -21.06
CA SER A 9 0.16 -7.80 -20.56
C SER A 9 -0.59 -8.31 -19.32
N ALA A 10 -1.71 -7.70 -18.93
CA ALA A 10 -2.71 -8.38 -18.12
C ALA A 10 -4.09 -8.15 -18.76
N HIS A 11 -4.79 -9.22 -19.13
CA HIS A 11 -6.18 -9.18 -19.61
C HIS A 11 -7.14 -8.80 -18.47
N ILE A 12 -6.90 -7.66 -17.83
CA ILE A 12 -7.74 -7.12 -16.77
C ILE A 12 -8.84 -6.32 -17.43
N THR A 13 -10.06 -6.65 -17.03
CA THR A 13 -11.28 -5.96 -17.43
C THR A 13 -12.06 -5.56 -16.19
N GLU A 14 -13.14 -4.82 -16.36
CA GLU A 14 -14.07 -4.52 -15.27
C GLU A 14 -14.63 -5.79 -14.59
N ASN A 15 -14.65 -6.93 -15.29
CA ASN A 15 -15.13 -8.22 -14.77
C ASN A 15 -14.05 -9.01 -14.02
N THR A 16 -12.81 -8.54 -14.00
CA THR A 16 -11.72 -9.20 -13.27
C THR A 16 -11.92 -9.01 -11.77
N LEU A 17 -11.54 -10.02 -10.97
CA LEU A 17 -11.55 -9.91 -9.51
C LEU A 17 -10.36 -9.10 -8.99
N LEU A 18 -10.48 -8.60 -7.76
CA LEU A 18 -9.45 -7.74 -7.16
C LEU A 18 -8.06 -8.42 -7.02
N PRO A 19 -7.92 -9.69 -6.57
CA PRO A 19 -6.59 -10.28 -6.35
C PRO A 19 -5.72 -10.42 -7.62
N PRO A 20 -6.22 -10.93 -8.76
CA PRO A 20 -5.46 -10.92 -10.02
C PRO A 20 -5.06 -9.51 -10.46
N ALA A 21 -5.94 -8.52 -10.27
CA ALA A 21 -5.67 -7.13 -10.62
C ALA A 21 -4.56 -6.52 -9.75
N ILE A 22 -4.54 -6.84 -8.45
CA ILE A 22 -3.46 -6.43 -7.54
C ILE A 22 -2.11 -7.01 -8.00
N GLN A 23 -2.07 -8.26 -8.45
CA GLN A 23 -0.83 -8.87 -8.94
C GLN A 23 -0.30 -8.20 -10.20
N ALA A 24 -1.17 -7.93 -11.18
CA ALA A 24 -0.75 -7.20 -12.37
C ALA A 24 -0.27 -5.78 -12.05
N TRP A 25 -0.95 -5.09 -11.14
CA TRP A 25 -0.52 -3.77 -10.71
C TRP A 25 0.83 -3.81 -9.99
N LYS A 26 1.09 -4.85 -9.20
CA LYS A 26 2.39 -5.06 -8.55
C LYS A 26 3.51 -5.25 -9.58
N ILE A 27 3.28 -6.04 -10.64
CA ILE A 27 4.22 -6.21 -11.76
C ILE A 27 4.46 -4.86 -12.44
N TYR A 28 3.39 -4.14 -12.79
CA TYR A 28 3.48 -2.80 -13.36
C TYR A 28 4.32 -1.86 -12.50
N LEU A 29 4.05 -1.77 -11.20
CA LEU A 29 4.82 -0.89 -10.30
C LEU A 29 6.30 -1.29 -10.20
N HIS A 30 6.59 -2.59 -10.24
CA HIS A 30 7.97 -3.08 -10.28
C HIS A 30 8.68 -2.61 -11.55
N ASP A 31 8.04 -2.72 -12.71
CA ASP A 31 8.58 -2.28 -13.99
C ASP A 31 8.75 -0.76 -14.06
N GLN A 32 7.93 -0.01 -13.31
CA GLN A 32 8.09 1.44 -13.08
C GLN A 32 9.19 1.78 -12.06
N GLY A 33 10.02 0.82 -11.64
CA GLY A 33 11.16 1.04 -10.75
C GLY A 33 10.79 1.32 -9.29
N ARG A 34 9.59 0.94 -8.84
CA ARG A 34 9.20 1.11 -7.43
C ARG A 34 9.93 0.10 -6.55
N THR A 35 10.34 0.55 -5.36
CA THR A 35 11.07 -0.29 -4.40
C THR A 35 10.22 -1.46 -3.90
N ASN A 36 10.88 -2.57 -3.55
CA ASN A 36 10.23 -3.74 -2.95
C ASN A 36 9.41 -3.40 -1.69
N ASN A 37 9.85 -2.42 -0.90
CA ASN A 37 9.13 -1.98 0.29
C ASN A 37 7.81 -1.28 -0.07
N THR A 38 7.82 -0.44 -1.10
CA THR A 38 6.61 0.20 -1.63
C THR A 38 5.64 -0.85 -2.18
N LEU A 39 6.14 -1.81 -2.97
CA LEU A 39 5.33 -2.91 -3.51
C LEU A 39 4.66 -3.72 -2.41
N LYS A 40 5.42 -4.15 -1.40
CA LYS A 40 4.90 -4.90 -0.26
C LYS A 40 3.84 -4.13 0.50
N ALA A 41 4.08 -2.85 0.79
CA ALA A 41 3.13 -2.01 1.53
C ALA A 41 1.81 -1.84 0.76
N PHE A 42 1.88 -1.51 -0.53
CA PHE A 42 0.71 -1.30 -1.37
C PHE A 42 -0.08 -2.58 -1.62
N SER A 43 0.60 -3.70 -1.92
CA SER A 43 -0.06 -5.00 -2.08
C SER A 43 -0.74 -5.43 -0.79
N ALA A 44 -0.10 -5.27 0.38
CA ALA A 44 -0.71 -5.63 1.66
C ALA A 44 -1.96 -4.79 1.97
N ASP A 45 -1.95 -3.49 1.64
CA ASP A 45 -3.12 -2.63 1.82
C ASP A 45 -4.29 -3.05 0.95
N LEU A 46 -4.04 -3.43 -0.32
CA LEU A 46 -5.09 -3.85 -1.24
C LEU A 46 -5.56 -5.28 -1.02
N SER A 47 -4.67 -6.19 -0.61
CA SER A 47 -5.08 -7.54 -0.17
C SER A 47 -6.10 -7.43 0.95
N LEU A 48 -5.92 -6.46 1.84
CA LEU A 48 -6.85 -6.28 2.94
C LEU A 48 -8.22 -5.73 2.52
N LEU A 49 -8.24 -4.91 1.46
CA LEU A 49 -9.50 -4.52 0.81
C LEU A 49 -10.16 -5.74 0.16
N ALA A 50 -9.38 -6.62 -0.48
CA ALA A 50 -9.89 -7.85 -1.08
C ALA A 50 -10.49 -8.81 -0.05
N ASP A 51 -9.89 -8.90 1.14
CA ASP A 51 -10.43 -9.71 2.24
C ASP A 51 -11.71 -9.14 2.85
N PHE A 52 -11.93 -7.82 2.74
CA PHE A 52 -13.12 -7.14 3.26
C PHE A 52 -14.31 -7.23 2.31
N LEU A 53 -14.08 -7.16 1.00
CA LEU A 53 -15.14 -7.21 -0.01
C LEU A 53 -15.62 -8.65 -0.26
N PRO A 54 -16.84 -8.84 -0.81
CA PRO A 54 -17.27 -10.16 -1.27
C PRO A 54 -16.28 -10.72 -2.30
N ALA A 55 -15.90 -11.98 -2.15
CA ALA A 55 -14.81 -12.60 -2.92
C ALA A 55 -15.09 -12.69 -4.43
N ASP A 56 -16.37 -12.68 -4.81
CA ASP A 56 -16.87 -12.75 -6.18
C ASP A 56 -17.16 -11.36 -6.79
N LYS A 57 -16.93 -10.28 -6.03
CA LYS A 57 -17.19 -8.91 -6.50
C LYS A 57 -16.14 -8.49 -7.54
N PRO A 58 -16.53 -8.20 -8.79
CA PRO A 58 -15.60 -7.76 -9.83
C PRO A 58 -15.25 -6.28 -9.68
N LEU A 59 -14.13 -5.85 -10.27
CA LEU A 59 -13.61 -4.48 -10.20
C LEU A 59 -14.66 -3.42 -10.57
N GLY A 60 -15.43 -3.65 -11.64
CA GLY A 60 -16.46 -2.73 -12.15
C GLY A 60 -17.64 -2.53 -11.23
N GLN A 61 -17.84 -3.42 -10.26
CA GLN A 61 -18.91 -3.31 -9.26
C GLN A 61 -18.45 -2.69 -7.94
N ILE A 62 -17.16 -2.38 -7.79
CA ILE A 62 -16.66 -1.71 -6.59
C ILE A 62 -17.08 -0.24 -6.63
N THR A 63 -17.88 0.16 -5.66
CA THR A 63 -18.42 1.52 -5.53
C THR A 63 -17.62 2.36 -4.55
N THR A 64 -17.83 3.68 -4.56
CA THR A 64 -17.27 4.57 -3.53
C THR A 64 -17.75 4.18 -2.13
N LYS A 65 -19.02 3.77 -1.99
CA LYS A 65 -19.59 3.33 -0.70
C LYS A 65 -18.86 2.12 -0.15
N ASP A 66 -18.50 1.14 -0.99
CA ASP A 66 -17.70 -0.01 -0.58
C ASP A 66 -16.33 0.40 0.00
N LEU A 67 -15.70 1.41 -0.62
CA LEU A 67 -14.42 1.92 -0.15
C LEU A 67 -14.56 2.74 1.14
N GLU A 68 -15.65 3.50 1.30
CA GLU A 68 -15.96 4.22 2.53
C GLU A 68 -16.20 3.24 3.68
N ASP A 69 -16.99 2.19 3.44
CA ASP A 69 -17.28 1.13 4.42
C ASP A 69 -16.02 0.39 4.84
N PHE A 70 -15.13 0.10 3.90
CA PHE A 70 -13.82 -0.46 4.21
C PHE A 70 -13.02 0.45 5.14
N LEU A 71 -12.97 1.75 4.86
CA LEU A 71 -12.22 2.72 5.67
C LEU A 71 -12.84 2.93 7.05
N GLU A 72 -14.16 2.83 7.17
CA GLU A 72 -14.87 2.84 8.45
C GLU A 72 -14.53 1.58 9.26
N TRP A 73 -14.67 0.41 8.64
CA TRP A 73 -14.33 -0.88 9.26
C TRP A 73 -12.88 -0.92 9.76
N LEU A 74 -11.94 -0.35 9.00
CA LEU A 74 -10.54 -0.24 9.40
C LEU A 74 -10.33 0.55 10.70
N GLN A 75 -11.17 1.55 10.95
CA GLN A 75 -11.04 2.42 12.11
C GLN A 75 -11.79 1.87 13.32
N ASN A 76 -12.94 1.24 13.09
CA ASN A 76 -13.93 0.98 14.15
C ASN A 76 -14.13 -0.51 14.45
N ASP A 77 -14.08 -1.40 13.45
CA ASP A 77 -14.66 -2.75 13.55
C ASP A 77 -13.64 -3.89 13.41
N ARG A 78 -12.41 -3.57 12.97
CA ARG A 78 -11.35 -4.54 12.71
C ARG A 78 -10.79 -5.21 13.98
N ASN A 79 -11.05 -4.69 15.17
CA ASN A 79 -10.38 -5.07 16.43
C ASN A 79 -8.84 -4.99 16.40
N VAL A 80 -8.28 -4.25 15.43
CA VAL A 80 -6.85 -3.95 15.32
C VAL A 80 -6.72 -2.45 15.13
N PRO A 81 -6.04 -1.72 16.03
CA PRO A 81 -5.89 -0.27 15.92
C PRO A 81 -5.27 0.14 14.59
N CYS A 82 -5.95 1.01 13.86
CA CYS A 82 -5.42 1.61 12.64
C CYS A 82 -4.94 3.03 12.97
N SER A 83 -3.63 3.21 13.06
CA SER A 83 -3.07 4.55 13.29
C SER A 83 -3.44 5.50 12.14
N PRO A 84 -3.56 6.82 12.39
CA PRO A 84 -3.85 7.79 11.33
C PRO A 84 -2.87 7.70 10.16
N LYS A 85 -1.58 7.45 10.43
CA LYS A 85 -0.53 7.27 9.41
C LYS A 85 -0.78 6.04 8.54
N THR A 86 -1.18 4.92 9.14
CA THR A 86 -1.54 3.71 8.41
C THR A 86 -2.79 3.91 7.56
N LEU A 87 -3.81 4.57 8.11
CA LEU A 87 -5.04 4.89 7.36
C LEU A 87 -4.73 5.79 6.16
N SER A 88 -3.94 6.84 6.36
CA SER A 88 -3.49 7.75 5.29
C SER A 88 -2.82 6.99 4.15
N ARG A 89 -1.87 6.11 4.49
CA ARG A 89 -1.14 5.27 3.53
C ARG A 89 -2.08 4.33 2.76
N ARG A 90 -3.04 3.69 3.46
CA ARG A 90 -4.04 2.81 2.83
C ARG A 90 -4.92 3.55 1.84
N ILE A 91 -5.39 4.75 2.20
CA ILE A 91 -6.15 5.60 1.26
C ILE A 91 -5.30 5.93 0.02
N THR A 92 -4.02 6.24 0.21
CA THR A 92 -3.09 6.47 -0.92
C THR A 92 -2.96 5.23 -1.82
N SER A 93 -2.79 4.04 -1.24
CA SER A 93 -2.73 2.78 -1.99
C SER A 93 -4.00 2.54 -2.82
N ILE A 94 -5.18 2.72 -2.21
CA ILE A 94 -6.49 2.59 -2.88
C ILE A 94 -6.63 3.58 -4.04
N LYS A 95 -6.39 4.87 -3.78
CA LYS A 95 -6.53 5.92 -4.80
C LYS A 95 -5.56 5.71 -5.96
N SER A 96 -4.34 5.28 -5.67
CA SER A 96 -3.31 4.99 -6.69
C SER A 96 -3.70 3.81 -7.58
N PHE A 97 -4.22 2.73 -6.97
CA PHE A 97 -4.66 1.53 -7.68
C PHE A 97 -5.85 1.79 -8.59
N PHE A 98 -6.93 2.40 -8.07
CA PHE A 98 -8.11 2.68 -8.89
C PHE A 98 -7.83 3.74 -9.96
N ARG A 99 -6.93 4.70 -9.70
CA ARG A 99 -6.43 5.61 -10.73
C ARG A 99 -5.69 4.86 -11.85
N TRP A 100 -4.86 3.88 -11.51
CA TRP A 100 -4.17 3.07 -12.52
C TRP A 100 -5.18 2.30 -13.37
N LEU A 101 -6.19 1.68 -12.77
CA LEU A 101 -7.25 0.99 -13.51
C LEU A 101 -7.99 1.92 -14.49
N THR A 102 -8.29 3.15 -14.07
CA THR A 102 -9.06 4.09 -14.91
C THR A 102 -8.22 4.70 -16.02
N VAL A 103 -6.95 5.05 -15.73
CA VAL A 103 -6.04 5.60 -16.74
C VAL A 103 -5.74 4.56 -17.83
N ASN A 104 -5.70 3.28 -17.48
CA ASN A 104 -5.50 2.18 -18.43
C ASN A 104 -6.81 1.67 -19.07
N GLY A 105 -7.95 2.35 -18.85
CA GLY A 105 -9.22 2.02 -19.49
C GLY A 105 -9.90 0.74 -18.99
N VAL A 106 -9.46 0.17 -17.86
CA VAL A 106 -10.11 -1.00 -17.24
C VAL A 106 -11.45 -0.62 -16.63
N LEU A 107 -11.52 0.57 -16.02
CA LEU A 107 -12.73 1.14 -15.45
C LEU A 107 -13.07 2.46 -16.13
N SER A 108 -14.36 2.69 -16.38
CA SER A 108 -14.86 3.94 -16.97
C SER A 108 -14.85 5.11 -15.98
N HIS A 109 -14.98 4.84 -14.68
CA HIS A 109 -14.93 5.84 -13.62
C HIS A 109 -14.08 5.36 -12.43
N ASN A 110 -13.51 6.31 -11.68
CA ASN A 110 -12.71 5.99 -10.50
C ASN A 110 -13.56 5.97 -9.22
N PRO A 111 -13.87 4.80 -8.61
CA PRO A 111 -14.64 4.75 -7.37
C PRO A 111 -13.93 5.40 -6.18
N ALA A 112 -12.61 5.54 -6.24
CA ALA A 112 -11.79 6.14 -5.18
C ALA A 112 -11.62 7.66 -5.32
N GLU A 113 -12.17 8.30 -6.36
CA GLU A 113 -11.95 9.72 -6.66
C GLU A 113 -12.42 10.62 -5.50
N LYS A 114 -13.65 10.37 -5.01
CA LYS A 114 -14.32 11.14 -3.96
C LYS A 114 -13.85 10.78 -2.54
N ILE A 115 -13.01 9.75 -2.38
CA ILE A 115 -12.49 9.36 -1.07
C ILE A 115 -11.57 10.46 -0.53
N VAL A 116 -11.92 10.97 0.65
CA VAL A 116 -11.19 12.05 1.33
C VAL A 116 -9.84 11.52 1.83
N GLN A 117 -8.75 12.17 1.42
CA GLN A 117 -7.43 11.86 1.94
C GLN A 117 -7.30 12.38 3.37
N LYS A 118 -6.97 11.50 4.32
CA LYS A 118 -6.63 11.88 5.70
C LYS A 118 -5.12 12.11 5.79
N THR A 119 -4.65 13.32 5.48
CA THR A 119 -3.22 13.64 5.53
C THR A 119 -2.74 13.71 6.98
N VAL A 120 -1.65 13.02 7.29
CA VAL A 120 -1.02 13.05 8.60
C VAL A 120 0.37 13.64 8.46
N VAL A 121 0.61 14.75 9.17
CA VAL A 121 1.93 15.34 9.27
C VAL A 121 2.73 14.48 10.24
N SER A 122 3.85 13.91 9.78
CA SER A 122 4.78 13.25 10.70
C SER A 122 5.54 14.33 11.48
N PRO A 123 5.70 14.18 12.80
CA PRO A 123 6.60 15.05 13.54
C PRO A 123 8.02 14.92 12.98
N LEU A 124 8.84 15.95 13.18
CA LEU A 124 10.26 15.86 12.85
C LEU A 124 10.87 14.66 13.60
N PRO A 125 11.73 13.87 12.95
CA PRO A 125 12.45 12.82 13.65
C PRO A 125 13.28 13.44 14.77
N GLU A 126 13.27 12.80 15.94
CA GLU A 126 14.14 13.17 17.03
C GLU A 126 15.58 12.81 16.65
N VAL A 127 16.49 13.78 16.83
CA VAL A 127 17.92 13.61 16.54
C VAL A 127 18.64 13.29 17.84
N LEU A 128 19.58 12.35 17.79
CA LEU A 128 20.38 11.97 18.95
C LEU A 128 21.23 13.16 19.44
N THR A 129 21.19 13.42 20.74
CA THR A 129 22.14 14.32 21.41
C THR A 129 23.56 13.76 21.35
N ALA A 130 24.58 14.60 21.55
CA ALA A 130 25.98 14.15 21.57
C ALA A 130 26.21 13.02 22.59
N ALA A 131 25.61 13.12 23.77
CA ALA A 131 25.71 12.09 24.82
C ALA A 131 25.01 10.78 24.43
N GLU A 132 23.89 10.83 23.69
CA GLU A 132 23.24 9.62 23.19
C GLU A 132 24.01 8.98 22.04
N GLN A 133 24.67 9.79 21.21
CA GLN A 133 25.58 9.28 20.17
C GLN A 133 26.73 8.50 20.79
N GLU A 134 27.38 9.04 21.83
CA GLU A 134 28.42 8.33 22.58
C GLU A 134 27.91 6.99 23.12
N LYS A 135 26.73 6.98 23.76
CA LYS A 135 26.12 5.73 24.27
C LYS A 135 25.83 4.72 23.18
N VAL A 136 25.38 5.16 22.00
CA VAL A 136 25.14 4.26 20.86
C VAL A 136 26.45 3.67 20.34
N LEU A 137 27.51 4.47 20.28
CA LEU A 137 28.85 4.00 19.88
C LEU A 137 29.41 3.00 20.90
N ASP A 138 29.31 3.29 22.19
CA ASP A 138 29.75 2.40 23.26
C ASP A 138 28.98 1.07 23.24
N ALA A 139 27.66 1.12 23.02
CA ALA A 139 26.83 -0.08 22.90
C ALA A 139 27.23 -0.91 21.67
N ALA A 140 27.47 -0.28 20.53
CA ALA A 140 27.92 -0.95 19.31
C ALA A 140 29.32 -1.57 19.48
N GLU A 141 30.23 -0.88 20.16
CA GLU A 141 31.56 -1.38 20.53
C GLU A 141 31.43 -2.61 21.41
N ALA A 142 30.65 -2.53 22.48
CA ALA A 142 30.42 -3.65 23.39
C ALA A 142 29.82 -4.87 22.68
N MET A 143 28.85 -4.67 21.77
CA MET A 143 28.27 -5.74 20.95
C MET A 143 29.30 -6.36 20.00
N ARG A 144 30.20 -5.56 19.43
CA ARG A 144 31.28 -6.05 18.55
C ARG A 144 32.31 -6.88 19.31
N THR A 145 32.64 -6.48 20.53
CA THR A 145 33.67 -7.13 21.35
C THR A 145 33.15 -8.23 22.27
N ALA A 146 31.83 -8.32 22.45
CA ALA A 146 31.21 -9.40 23.20
C ALA A 146 31.54 -10.74 22.53
N ALA A 147 32.14 -11.66 23.29
CA ALA A 147 32.42 -13.00 22.82
C ALA A 147 31.09 -13.68 22.44
N ASN A 148 30.97 -14.04 21.17
CA ASN A 148 29.82 -14.67 20.55
C ASN A 148 29.33 -15.88 21.38
N PRO A 149 28.14 -15.85 22.02
CA PRO A 149 27.53 -17.08 22.52
C PRO A 149 26.86 -17.78 21.34
N ASP A 150 27.66 -18.58 20.63
CA ASP A 150 27.27 -19.71 19.76
C ASP A 150 26.41 -19.37 18.52
N LEU A 151 27.05 -19.39 17.34
CA LEU A 151 26.38 -19.68 16.06
C LEU A 151 26.20 -21.19 15.96
N ARG A 152 25.04 -21.70 16.38
CA ARG A 152 24.56 -23.06 16.04
C ARG A 152 23.20 -22.99 15.37
#